data_AF-A0A832JN83-F1
#
_entry.id   AF-A0A832JN83-F1
#
_cell.length_a   1.000
_cell.length_b   1.000
_cell.length_c   1.000
_cell.angle_alpha   90.00
_cell.angle_beta   90.00
_cell.angle_gamma   90.00
#
_symmetry.space_group_name_H-M   'P 1'
#
loop_
_entity.id
_entity.type
_entity.pdbx_description
1 polymer ?
#
loop_
_entity_poly.entity_id
_entity_poly.type
_entity_poly.pdbx_seq_one_letter_code
_entity_poly.pdbx_strand_id
1 'polypeptide(L)'
;MRIRRCLSLRGLLPYFRHAPPTYLLQTTAINPFYRWDRSRTVYRVNRVRVEVAASYLGEVEVRELLEEAEVVDPQMRAIEEIARRYGRFSAAAFYALAVAAISYQLSARGEVHWRLAASYTQSDPVEDLRRFAGTSPSLRFARSARLSRVEKLAKLWPSFEARVDEYARNLELLRQDVARSLGAAADSKTVVFAVKMFYYAARSFGLRVNLPREIPLPVDRRVCLISLASGVVEGGPPTLENARRLLASAPRLVAVAWSDACAPSGVPPLKLDALLWLLGGLYEEGGAPSRAAELAAGLFPSLPPRAASFVRFLLGLSP
;
A
#
# COMPACT_ATOMS: atom_id res chain seq x y z
N MET A 1 49.63 47.28 -33.11
CA MET A 1 49.72 48.19 -34.28
C MET A 1 48.96 47.54 -35.43
N ARG A 2 47.92 48.23 -35.96
CA ARG A 2 47.28 48.22 -37.30
C ARG A 2 47.46 46.97 -38.22
N ILE A 3 46.51 46.46 -39.02
CA ILE A 3 45.20 46.86 -39.54
C ILE A 3 44.63 45.68 -40.39
N ARG A 4 43.31 45.48 -40.32
CA ARG A 4 42.29 45.07 -41.34
C ARG A 4 42.64 44.15 -42.53
N ARG A 5 41.69 43.27 -42.87
CA ARG A 5 40.86 43.41 -44.08
C ARG A 5 39.48 42.77 -43.94
N CYS A 6 38.46 43.58 -44.19
CA CYS A 6 37.08 43.21 -44.48
C CYS A 6 36.96 42.63 -45.88
N LEU A 7 35.98 41.76 -46.12
CA LEU A 7 35.18 41.77 -47.35
C LEU A 7 33.73 41.45 -47.00
N SER A 8 32.86 42.42 -47.26
CA SER A 8 31.41 42.28 -47.31
C SER A 8 30.98 42.04 -48.75
N LEU A 9 29.93 41.26 -48.98
CA LEU A 9 29.02 41.48 -50.11
C LEU A 9 27.58 41.21 -49.67
N ARG A 10 26.78 42.27 -49.68
CA ARG A 10 25.32 42.29 -49.63
C ARG A 10 24.76 42.12 -51.06
N GLY A 11 23.59 41.52 -51.17
CA GLY A 11 22.68 41.57 -52.33
C GLY A 11 21.57 40.52 -52.17
N LEU A 12 20.46 40.83 -51.50
CA LEU A 12 19.18 41.36 -52.04
C LEU A 12 18.23 40.26 -52.60
N LEU A 13 17.26 39.83 -51.74
CA LEU A 13 15.79 39.60 -51.87
C LEU A 13 15.19 39.01 -53.19
N PRO A 14 13.93 38.45 -53.26
CA PRO A 14 12.82 38.43 -52.27
C PRO A 14 11.98 37.11 -52.17
N TYR A 15 11.00 37.10 -51.23
CA TYR A 15 9.68 36.41 -51.26
C TYR A 15 9.59 34.89 -51.55
N PHE A 16 9.14 34.11 -50.55
CA PHE A 16 7.95 33.22 -50.69
C PHE A 16 7.35 32.91 -49.32
N ARG A 17 6.01 32.97 -49.28
CA ARG A 17 5.12 32.80 -48.13
C ARG A 17 4.74 31.32 -47.96
N HIS A 18 4.25 31.01 -46.75
CA HIS A 18 3.39 29.87 -46.34
C HIS A 18 4.08 28.59 -45.83
N ALA A 19 4.43 28.61 -44.54
CA ALA A 19 4.37 27.44 -43.68
C ALA A 19 2.95 27.35 -43.06
N PRO A 20 2.36 26.14 -42.94
CA PRO A 20 1.00 25.98 -42.41
C PRO A 20 1.01 26.02 -40.87
N PRO A 21 0.07 26.71 -40.19
CA PRO A 21 -0.09 26.55 -38.76
C PRO A 21 -0.96 25.33 -38.45
N THR A 22 -0.29 24.29 -37.97
CA THR A 22 -0.61 23.53 -36.74
C THR A 22 -2.07 23.51 -36.28
N TYR A 23 -2.66 22.32 -36.36
CA TYR A 23 -3.90 21.94 -35.69
C TYR A 23 -3.81 22.18 -34.17
N LEU A 24 -4.85 22.82 -33.64
CA LEU A 24 -5.17 22.97 -32.23
C LEU A 24 -5.26 21.60 -31.54
N LEU A 25 -4.23 21.22 -30.77
CA LEU A 25 -4.38 20.27 -29.68
C LEU A 25 -4.77 21.07 -28.43
N GLN A 26 -6.03 20.96 -28.04
CA GLN A 26 -6.49 21.40 -26.72
C GLN A 26 -5.80 20.57 -25.64
N THR A 27 -4.65 21.04 -25.17
CA THR A 27 -4.11 20.62 -23.88
C THR A 27 -4.94 21.27 -22.79
N THR A 28 -5.89 20.55 -22.19
CA THR A 28 -6.46 20.92 -20.89
C THR A 28 -5.37 20.76 -19.83
N ALA A 29 -4.52 21.77 -19.73
CA ALA A 29 -3.60 21.95 -18.61
C ALA A 29 -4.45 22.25 -17.37
N ILE A 30 -4.37 21.37 -16.38
CA ILE A 30 -4.98 21.55 -15.06
C ILE A 30 -4.31 22.77 -14.41
N ASN A 31 -5.12 23.79 -14.11
CA ASN A 31 -4.71 25.08 -13.56
C ASN A 31 -3.93 24.91 -12.22
N PRO A 32 -2.69 25.41 -12.10
CA PRO A 32 -1.84 25.22 -10.91
C PRO A 32 -2.19 26.13 -9.72
N PHE A 33 -3.25 26.96 -9.79
CA PHE A 33 -3.62 27.90 -8.73
C PHE A 33 -5.09 27.83 -8.28
N TYR A 34 -5.65 26.62 -8.19
CA TYR A 34 -6.94 26.45 -7.50
C TYR A 34 -6.74 26.53 -5.99
N ARG A 35 -7.02 27.70 -5.40
CA ARG A 35 -7.16 27.86 -3.94
C ARG A 35 -8.33 26.98 -3.49
N TRP A 36 -8.01 25.82 -2.95
CA TRP A 36 -8.99 24.87 -2.47
C TRP A 36 -9.59 25.38 -1.15
N ASP A 37 -10.88 25.73 -1.21
CA ASP A 37 -11.66 26.18 -0.06
C ASP A 37 -11.62 25.14 1.06
N ARG A 38 -11.44 25.62 2.31
CA ARG A 38 -11.44 24.78 3.51
C ARG A 38 -12.86 24.38 3.93
N SER A 39 -13.89 24.73 3.16
CA SER A 39 -15.24 24.18 3.31
C SER A 39 -15.23 22.66 3.14
N ARG A 40 -15.99 21.97 4.01
CA ARG A 40 -15.96 20.53 4.25
C ARG A 40 -15.78 19.71 2.96
N THR A 41 -14.56 19.19 2.77
CA THR A 41 -14.31 18.13 1.80
C THR A 41 -15.26 16.97 2.03
N VAL A 42 -16.14 16.70 1.06
CA VAL A 42 -16.98 15.50 1.10
C VAL A 42 -16.34 14.48 0.18
N TYR A 43 -15.70 13.46 0.77
CA TYR A 43 -15.20 12.32 0.01
C TYR A 43 -16.35 11.43 -0.47
N ARG A 44 -16.23 10.92 -1.69
CA ARG A 44 -17.26 10.07 -2.33
C ARG A 44 -16.60 8.93 -3.09
N VAL A 45 -17.29 7.79 -3.18
CA VAL A 45 -16.87 6.69 -4.05
C VAL A 45 -17.29 7.00 -5.48
N ASN A 46 -16.35 6.93 -6.42
CA ASN A 46 -16.67 6.95 -7.84
C ASN A 46 -16.99 5.53 -8.30
N ARG A 47 -18.29 5.23 -8.47
CA ARG A 47 -18.77 3.90 -8.85
C ARG A 47 -18.26 3.42 -10.21
N VAL A 48 -18.15 4.33 -11.18
CA VAL A 48 -17.58 4.02 -12.51
C VAL A 48 -16.12 3.59 -12.38
N ARG A 49 -15.32 4.28 -11.55
CA ARG A 49 -13.91 3.90 -11.32
C ARG A 49 -13.78 2.60 -10.53
N VAL A 50 -14.70 2.31 -9.60
CA VAL A 50 -14.78 1.02 -8.92
C VAL A 50 -15.06 -0.12 -9.91
N GLU A 51 -15.99 0.08 -10.86
CA GLU A 51 -16.31 -0.91 -11.90
C GLU A 51 -15.12 -1.16 -12.85
N VAL A 52 -14.39 -0.10 -13.22
CA VAL A 52 -13.15 -0.25 -14.01
C VAL A 52 -12.08 -1.01 -13.22
N ALA A 53 -11.91 -0.74 -11.92
CA ALA A 53 -11.01 -1.52 -11.09
C ALA A 53 -11.44 -3.00 -11.02
N ALA A 54 -12.74 -3.25 -10.88
CA ALA A 54 -13.31 -4.59 -10.85
C ALA A 54 -13.05 -5.36 -12.14
N SER A 55 -13.16 -4.72 -13.31
CA SER A 55 -12.87 -5.37 -14.59
C SER A 55 -11.42 -5.81 -14.68
N TYR A 56 -10.46 -4.97 -14.25
CA TYR A 56 -9.05 -5.36 -14.20
C TYR A 56 -8.81 -6.54 -13.25
N LEU A 57 -9.42 -6.54 -12.06
CA LEU A 57 -9.24 -7.63 -11.08
C LEU A 57 -9.80 -8.98 -11.57
N GLY A 58 -10.64 -8.99 -12.60
CA GLY A 58 -11.09 -10.21 -13.28
C GLY A 58 -10.05 -10.82 -14.22
N GLU A 59 -9.03 -10.07 -14.64
CA GLU A 59 -8.03 -10.51 -15.60
C GLU A 59 -6.96 -11.41 -14.94
N VAL A 60 -6.56 -12.47 -15.65
CA VAL A 60 -5.54 -13.42 -15.16
C VAL A 60 -4.21 -12.73 -14.91
N GLU A 61 -3.77 -11.90 -15.85
CA GLU A 61 -2.52 -11.12 -15.75
C GLU A 61 -2.48 -10.22 -14.50
N VAL A 62 -3.63 -9.68 -14.10
CA VAL A 62 -3.72 -8.83 -12.90
C VAL A 62 -3.64 -9.67 -11.63
N ARG A 63 -4.21 -10.88 -11.63
CA ARG A 63 -4.10 -11.79 -10.48
C ARG A 63 -2.66 -12.26 -10.28
N GLU A 64 -1.93 -12.53 -11.36
CA GLU A 64 -0.49 -12.83 -11.29
C GLU A 64 0.31 -11.66 -10.74
N LEU A 65 -0.01 -10.42 -11.15
CA LEU A 65 0.57 -9.22 -10.55
C LEU A 65 0.31 -9.12 -9.03
N LEU A 66 -0.88 -9.50 -8.55
CA LEU A 66 -1.15 -9.50 -7.10
C LEU A 66 -0.27 -10.50 -6.35
N GLU A 67 0.00 -11.66 -6.94
CA GLU A 67 0.93 -12.65 -6.36
C GLU A 67 2.37 -12.14 -6.37
N GLU A 68 2.81 -11.53 -7.48
CA GLU A 68 4.13 -10.88 -7.61
C GLU A 68 4.30 -9.76 -6.57
N ALA A 69 3.26 -8.95 -6.36
CA ALA A 69 3.26 -7.86 -5.38
C ALA A 69 3.53 -8.36 -3.96
N GLU A 70 2.99 -9.51 -3.56
CA GLU A 70 3.30 -10.10 -2.25
C GLU A 70 4.75 -10.60 -2.16
N VAL A 71 5.29 -11.16 -3.24
CA VAL A 71 6.69 -11.66 -3.29
C VAL A 71 7.70 -10.52 -3.16
N VAL A 72 7.45 -9.38 -3.82
CA VAL A 72 8.36 -8.23 -3.77
C VAL A 72 8.12 -7.32 -2.55
N ASP A 73 7.06 -7.55 -1.78
CA ASP A 73 6.73 -6.78 -0.57
C ASP A 73 7.88 -6.87 0.46
N PRO A 74 8.52 -5.75 0.85
CA PRO A 74 9.53 -5.73 1.90
C PRO A 74 9.04 -6.28 3.24
N GLN A 75 7.73 -6.22 3.51
CA GLN A 75 7.12 -6.82 4.69
C GLN A 75 7.16 -8.35 4.61
N MET A 76 6.84 -8.94 3.45
CA MET A 76 6.91 -10.39 3.24
C MET A 76 8.34 -10.90 3.46
N ARG A 77 9.35 -10.21 2.91
CA ARG A 77 10.77 -10.56 3.13
C ARG A 77 11.18 -10.53 4.61
N ALA A 78 10.66 -9.55 5.38
CA ALA A 78 10.91 -9.51 6.81
C ALA A 78 10.22 -10.66 7.55
N ILE A 79 9.02 -11.05 7.12
CA ILE A 79 8.31 -12.22 7.66
C ILE A 79 9.03 -13.53 7.33
N GLU A 80 9.60 -13.68 6.13
CA GLU A 80 10.44 -14.83 5.77
C GLU A 80 11.66 -14.95 6.69
N GLU A 81 12.33 -13.83 7.01
CA GLU A 81 13.44 -13.81 7.96
C GLU A 81 12.99 -14.17 9.38
N ILE A 82 11.84 -13.65 9.84
CA ILE A 82 11.23 -14.02 11.13
C ILE A 82 10.95 -15.52 11.18
N ALA A 83 10.32 -16.06 10.13
CA ALA A 83 9.99 -17.47 10.00
C ALA A 83 11.23 -18.36 10.05
N ARG A 84 12.27 -18.00 9.30
CA ARG A 84 13.55 -18.70 9.26
C ARG A 84 14.23 -18.73 10.63
N ARG A 85 14.18 -17.64 11.40
CA ARG A 85 14.82 -17.55 12.72
C ARG A 85 14.12 -18.36 13.79
N TYR A 86 12.78 -18.30 13.86
CA TYR A 86 12.04 -19.12 14.81
C TYR A 86 12.06 -20.60 14.44
N GLY A 87 12.04 -20.93 13.13
CA GLY A 87 11.92 -22.31 12.65
C GLY A 87 10.59 -22.99 13.01
N ARG A 88 9.65 -22.25 13.58
CA ARG A 88 8.39 -22.76 14.13
C ARG A 88 7.23 -21.83 13.79
N PHE A 89 6.23 -22.39 13.10
CA PHE A 89 5.11 -21.61 12.55
C PHE A 89 4.35 -20.82 13.63
N SER A 90 3.98 -21.45 14.75
CA SER A 90 3.25 -20.78 15.83
C SER A 90 3.97 -19.55 16.37
N ALA A 91 5.27 -19.66 16.64
CA ALA A 91 6.08 -18.55 17.16
C ALA A 91 6.23 -17.42 16.13
N ALA A 92 6.57 -17.76 14.89
CA ALA A 92 6.71 -16.77 13.82
C ALA A 92 5.40 -16.05 13.51
N ALA A 93 4.30 -16.80 13.39
CA ALA A 93 2.98 -16.26 13.09
C ALA A 93 2.45 -15.37 14.21
N PHE A 94 2.61 -15.77 15.47
CA PHE A 94 2.26 -14.92 16.61
C PHE A 94 3.10 -13.64 16.63
N TYR A 95 4.42 -13.75 16.49
CA TYR A 95 5.31 -12.59 16.52
C TYR A 95 4.97 -11.60 15.40
N ALA A 96 4.81 -12.08 14.16
CA ALA A 96 4.42 -11.27 13.01
C ALA A 96 3.08 -10.53 13.24
N LEU A 97 2.06 -11.28 13.69
CA LEU A 97 0.75 -10.72 14.03
C LEU A 97 0.86 -9.66 15.13
N ALA A 98 1.58 -9.97 16.20
CA ALA A 98 1.68 -9.11 17.36
C ALA A 98 2.50 -7.84 17.08
N VAL A 99 3.53 -7.93 16.25
CA VAL A 99 4.25 -6.77 15.70
C VAL A 99 3.28 -5.88 14.94
N ALA A 100 2.50 -6.43 14.00
CA ALA A 100 1.49 -5.67 13.26
C ALA A 100 0.45 -4.99 14.16
N ALA A 101 0.01 -5.66 15.22
CA ALA A 101 -0.93 -5.10 16.20
C ALA A 101 -0.40 -3.86 16.93
N ILE A 102 0.93 -3.71 16.96
CA ILE A 102 1.64 -2.53 17.48
C ILE A 102 2.30 -1.69 16.38
N SER A 103 1.98 -1.85 15.09
CA SER A 103 2.57 -1.08 13.97
C SER A 103 1.74 0.16 13.56
N TYR A 104 1.36 1.02 14.51
CA TYR A 104 0.65 2.29 14.24
C TYR A 104 1.53 3.50 14.58
N GLN A 105 1.34 4.68 13.97
CA GLN A 105 2.11 5.90 14.30
C GLN A 105 3.64 5.66 14.41
N LEU A 106 4.22 5.01 13.40
CA LEU A 106 5.64 4.65 13.37
C LEU A 106 6.52 5.90 13.27
N SER A 107 7.71 5.85 13.88
CA SER A 107 8.75 6.88 13.72
C SER A 107 9.71 6.61 12.55
N ALA A 108 9.51 5.53 11.82
CA ALA A 108 10.28 5.11 10.66
C ALA A 108 9.33 4.71 9.51
N ARG A 109 9.86 4.57 8.29
CA ARG A 109 9.10 3.95 7.18
C ARG A 109 8.76 2.50 7.55
N GLY A 110 7.64 1.98 7.03
CA GLY A 110 7.14 0.64 7.37
C GLY A 110 8.14 -0.46 7.04
N GLU A 111 8.84 -0.32 5.92
CA GLU A 111 9.89 -1.23 5.44
C GLU A 111 11.04 -1.34 6.46
N VAL A 112 11.44 -0.21 7.05
CA VAL A 112 12.50 -0.16 8.07
C VAL A 112 12.00 -0.77 9.38
N HIS A 113 10.75 -0.49 9.77
CA HIS A 113 10.13 -1.04 10.97
C HIS A 113 10.10 -2.58 10.94
N TRP A 114 9.67 -3.18 9.82
CA TRP A 114 9.61 -4.63 9.68
C TRP A 114 10.98 -5.29 9.66
N ARG A 115 11.98 -4.66 9.02
CA ARG A 115 13.38 -5.14 9.10
C ARG A 115 13.91 -5.13 10.54
N LEU A 116 13.58 -4.09 11.30
CA LEU A 116 13.93 -4.03 12.72
C LEU A 116 13.19 -5.10 13.52
N ALA A 117 11.91 -5.37 13.25
CA ALA A 117 11.20 -6.46 13.93
C ALA A 117 11.89 -7.82 13.69
N ALA A 118 12.27 -8.11 12.44
CA ALA A 118 13.01 -9.33 12.12
C ALA A 118 14.35 -9.43 12.86
N SER A 119 15.08 -8.32 13.04
CA SER A 119 16.36 -8.34 13.77
C SER A 119 16.21 -8.62 15.27
N TYR A 120 15.01 -8.43 15.82
CA TYR A 120 14.69 -8.69 17.23
C TYR A 120 14.25 -10.13 17.49
N THR A 121 14.11 -10.95 16.45
CA THR A 121 13.71 -12.35 16.60
C THR A 121 14.88 -13.19 17.13
N GLN A 122 14.62 -13.91 18.21
CA GLN A 122 15.47 -14.91 18.85
C GLN A 122 14.67 -16.22 19.01
N SER A 123 14.12 -16.50 20.19
CA SER A 123 13.52 -17.80 20.52
C SER A 123 12.11 -17.71 21.11
N ASP A 124 11.83 -16.73 21.96
CA ASP A 124 10.54 -16.56 22.62
C ASP A 124 9.77 -15.37 22.02
N PRO A 125 8.63 -15.61 21.37
CA PRO A 125 7.92 -14.56 20.64
C PRO A 125 7.25 -13.51 21.52
N VAL A 126 7.01 -13.80 22.81
CA VAL A 126 6.47 -12.82 23.74
C VAL A 126 7.61 -11.92 24.26
N GLU A 127 8.74 -12.50 24.66
CA GLU A 127 9.90 -11.73 25.13
C GLU A 127 10.52 -10.89 24.02
N ASP A 128 10.64 -11.44 22.82
CA ASP A 128 11.12 -10.70 21.65
C ASP A 128 10.22 -9.52 21.32
N LEU A 129 8.89 -9.68 21.49
CA LEU A 129 7.92 -8.62 21.28
C LEU A 129 8.01 -7.54 22.35
N ARG A 130 8.15 -7.92 23.63
CA ARG A 130 8.39 -6.99 24.74
C ARG A 130 9.64 -6.17 24.50
N ARG A 131 10.75 -6.82 24.15
CA ARG A 131 12.02 -6.17 23.83
C ARG A 131 11.84 -5.23 22.64
N PHE A 132 11.23 -5.69 21.55
CA PHE A 132 11.00 -4.87 20.36
C PHE A 132 10.16 -3.63 20.66
N ALA A 133 9.03 -3.78 21.36
CA ALA A 133 8.18 -2.67 21.76
C ALA A 133 8.89 -1.69 22.72
N GLY A 134 9.71 -2.23 23.63
CA GLY A 134 10.43 -1.46 24.64
C GLY A 134 11.58 -0.63 24.09
N THR A 135 12.33 -1.15 23.11
CA THR A 135 13.63 -0.54 22.72
C THR A 135 13.73 -0.15 21.25
N SER A 136 12.85 -0.65 20.36
CA SER A 136 12.96 -0.34 18.93
C SER A 136 12.82 1.15 18.64
N PRO A 137 13.73 1.74 17.82
CA PRO A 137 13.66 3.15 17.45
C PRO A 137 12.46 3.47 16.56
N SER A 138 11.87 2.46 15.90
CA SER A 138 10.67 2.59 15.06
C SER A 138 9.37 2.75 15.85
N LEU A 139 9.40 2.48 17.16
CA LEU A 139 8.26 2.51 18.08
C LEU A 139 8.44 3.56 19.19
N ARG A 140 9.19 4.64 18.92
CA ARG A 140 9.47 5.69 19.93
C ARG A 140 8.22 6.41 20.44
N PHE A 141 7.18 6.49 19.60
CA PHE A 141 5.92 7.16 19.94
C PHE A 141 4.92 6.21 20.58
N ALA A 142 4.19 6.70 21.59
CA ALA A 142 3.14 5.98 22.31
C ALA A 142 3.60 4.62 22.90
N ARG A 143 4.86 4.54 23.36
CA ARG A 143 5.48 3.30 23.82
C ARG A 143 4.72 2.64 24.98
N SER A 144 4.27 3.40 25.97
CA SER A 144 3.48 2.89 27.10
C SER A 144 2.18 2.21 26.64
N ALA A 145 1.45 2.84 25.70
CA ALA A 145 0.23 2.27 25.13
C ALA A 145 0.52 0.99 24.32
N ARG A 146 1.65 0.92 23.60
CA ARG A 146 2.06 -0.32 22.91
C ARG A 146 2.41 -1.42 23.88
N LEU A 147 3.16 -1.12 24.94
CA LEU A 147 3.50 -2.11 25.97
C LEU A 147 2.23 -2.68 26.62
N SER A 148 1.22 -1.83 26.88
CA SER A 148 -0.09 -2.32 27.33
C SER A 148 -0.75 -3.29 26.34
N ARG A 149 -0.66 -3.03 25.02
CA ARG A 149 -1.12 -3.97 23.99
C ARG A 149 -0.28 -5.24 23.94
N VAL A 150 1.03 -5.15 24.10
CA VAL A 150 1.92 -6.31 24.19
C VAL A 150 1.49 -7.22 25.33
N GLU A 151 1.16 -6.68 26.51
CA GLU A 151 0.70 -7.51 27.63
C GLU A 151 -0.67 -8.17 27.38
N LYS A 152 -1.55 -7.54 26.60
CA LYS A 152 -2.81 -8.18 26.17
C LYS A 152 -2.54 -9.34 25.21
N LEU A 153 -1.63 -9.14 24.25
CA LEU A 153 -1.23 -10.16 23.28
C LEU A 153 -0.45 -11.29 23.96
N ALA A 154 0.40 -10.99 24.93
CA ALA A 154 1.12 -12.00 25.73
C ALA A 154 0.15 -12.95 26.45
N LYS A 155 -0.98 -12.45 26.95
CA LYS A 155 -2.04 -13.29 27.53
C LYS A 155 -2.76 -14.16 26.50
N LEU A 156 -2.79 -13.74 25.23
CA LEU A 156 -3.35 -14.51 24.12
C LEU A 156 -2.40 -15.63 23.68
N TRP A 157 -1.09 -15.52 23.92
CA TRP A 157 -0.09 -16.46 23.40
C TRP A 157 -0.40 -17.95 23.68
N PRO A 158 -0.70 -18.40 24.92
CA PRO A 158 -0.90 -19.83 25.18
C PRO A 158 -2.08 -20.41 24.40
N SER A 159 -3.21 -19.70 24.35
CA SER A 159 -4.38 -20.15 23.59
C SER A 159 -4.18 -19.97 22.08
N PHE A 160 -3.37 -19.00 21.66
CA PHE A 160 -2.99 -18.85 20.27
C PHE A 160 -2.15 -20.02 19.78
N GLU A 161 -1.13 -20.39 20.54
CA GLU A 161 -0.20 -21.47 20.22
C GLU A 161 -0.94 -22.81 20.08
N ALA A 162 -1.87 -23.10 21.01
CA ALA A 162 -2.68 -24.31 20.96
C ALA A 162 -3.65 -24.38 19.77
N ARG A 163 -3.99 -23.23 19.16
CA ARG A 163 -5.04 -23.12 18.13
C ARG A 163 -4.52 -22.62 16.78
N VAL A 164 -3.20 -22.57 16.59
CA VAL A 164 -2.60 -21.99 15.38
C VAL A 164 -3.10 -22.65 14.09
N ASP A 165 -3.34 -23.95 14.11
CA ASP A 165 -3.87 -24.71 12.96
C ASP A 165 -5.36 -24.43 12.70
N GLU A 166 -6.14 -24.11 13.74
CA GLU A 166 -7.52 -23.63 13.57
C GLU A 166 -7.51 -22.26 12.88
N TYR A 167 -6.62 -21.36 13.28
CA TYR A 167 -6.49 -20.05 12.66
C TYR A 167 -6.02 -20.11 11.21
N ALA A 168 -5.08 -21.00 10.88
CA ALA A 168 -4.65 -21.22 9.50
C ALA A 168 -5.80 -21.72 8.59
N ARG A 169 -6.76 -22.48 9.15
CA ARG A 169 -7.96 -22.91 8.43
C ARG A 169 -9.08 -21.86 8.43
N ASN A 170 -9.11 -20.98 9.42
CA ASN A 170 -10.16 -19.98 9.60
C ASN A 170 -9.58 -18.65 10.10
N LEU A 171 -9.23 -17.77 9.15
CA LEU A 171 -8.72 -16.43 9.47
C LEU A 171 -9.77 -15.51 10.11
N GLU A 172 -11.06 -15.79 9.95
CA GLU A 172 -12.13 -15.02 10.60
C GLU A 172 -12.13 -15.27 12.11
N LEU A 173 -11.93 -16.53 12.52
CA LEU A 173 -11.75 -16.89 13.93
C LEU A 173 -10.53 -16.16 14.54
N LEU A 174 -9.39 -16.17 13.83
CA LEU A 174 -8.21 -15.42 14.24
C LEU A 174 -8.52 -13.94 14.42
N ARG A 175 -9.17 -13.33 13.43
CA ARG A 175 -9.54 -11.91 13.43
C ARG A 175 -10.37 -11.54 14.66
N GLN A 176 -11.36 -12.36 15.00
CA GLN A 176 -12.24 -12.16 16.16
C GLN A 176 -11.47 -12.24 17.49
N ASP A 177 -10.60 -13.25 17.65
CA ASP A 177 -9.85 -13.45 18.89
C ASP A 177 -8.80 -12.33 19.10
N VAL A 178 -8.15 -11.87 18.04
CA VAL A 178 -7.26 -10.69 18.08
C VAL A 178 -8.04 -9.42 18.41
N ALA A 179 -9.18 -9.21 17.78
CA ALA A 179 -10.04 -8.05 18.05
C ALA A 179 -10.47 -8.00 19.52
N ARG A 180 -10.92 -9.15 20.06
CA ARG A 180 -11.32 -9.30 21.46
C ARG A 180 -10.14 -9.04 22.40
N SER A 181 -8.97 -9.62 22.13
CA SER A 181 -7.77 -9.41 22.94
C SER A 181 -7.36 -7.93 22.99
N LEU A 182 -7.41 -7.23 21.85
CA LEU A 182 -7.03 -5.83 21.78
C LEU A 182 -8.11 -4.87 22.30
N GLY A 183 -9.36 -5.33 22.42
CA GLY A 183 -10.53 -4.48 22.67
C GLY A 183 -10.79 -3.53 21.50
N ALA A 184 -10.63 -4.02 20.27
CA ALA A 184 -10.77 -3.24 19.04
C ALA A 184 -11.88 -3.81 18.14
N ALA A 185 -12.39 -3.00 17.22
CA ALA A 185 -13.27 -3.50 16.18
C ALA A 185 -12.52 -4.49 15.27
N ALA A 186 -13.19 -5.56 14.86
CA ALA A 186 -12.60 -6.60 14.03
C ALA A 186 -12.19 -6.08 12.63
N ASP A 187 -12.86 -5.04 12.11
CA ASP A 187 -12.51 -4.36 10.86
C ASP A 187 -11.53 -3.20 11.06
N SER A 188 -10.99 -3.01 12.26
CA SER A 188 -10.00 -1.96 12.48
C SER A 188 -8.74 -2.28 11.66
N LYS A 189 -8.12 -1.25 11.07
CA LYS A 189 -6.85 -1.35 10.33
C LYS A 189 -5.85 -2.28 11.04
N THR A 190 -5.66 -2.08 12.33
CA THR A 190 -4.69 -2.82 13.13
C THR A 190 -4.99 -4.32 13.15
N VAL A 191 -6.26 -4.71 13.34
CA VAL A 191 -6.66 -6.11 13.40
C VAL A 191 -6.53 -6.77 12.01
N VAL A 192 -7.06 -6.15 10.96
CA VAL A 192 -6.99 -6.73 9.61
C VAL A 192 -5.56 -6.79 9.07
N PHE A 193 -4.72 -5.81 9.42
CA PHE A 193 -3.28 -5.86 9.12
C PHE A 193 -2.57 -6.97 9.90
N ALA A 194 -2.93 -7.21 11.16
CA ALA A 194 -2.38 -8.31 11.94
C ALA A 194 -2.74 -9.69 11.34
N VAL A 195 -3.96 -9.85 10.84
CA VAL A 195 -4.37 -11.05 10.09
C VAL A 195 -3.58 -11.20 8.78
N LYS A 196 -3.34 -10.11 8.05
CA LYS A 196 -2.49 -10.14 6.85
C LYS A 196 -1.08 -10.66 7.16
N MET A 197 -0.48 -10.21 8.26
CA MET A 197 0.88 -10.64 8.63
C MET A 197 0.93 -12.08 9.13
N PHE A 198 -0.15 -12.58 9.76
CA PHE A 198 -0.30 -14.02 9.99
C PHE A 198 -0.35 -14.81 8.69
N TYR A 199 -1.09 -14.32 7.68
CA TYR A 199 -1.15 -14.93 6.35
C TYR A 199 0.24 -14.97 5.69
N TYR A 200 1.02 -13.88 5.76
CA TYR A 200 2.40 -13.86 5.28
C TYR A 200 3.28 -14.89 6.02
N ALA A 201 3.10 -15.05 7.33
CA ALA A 201 3.82 -16.07 8.09
C ALA A 201 3.41 -17.49 7.66
N ALA A 202 2.14 -17.74 7.38
CA ALA A 202 1.72 -19.04 6.84
C ALA A 202 2.34 -19.32 5.47
N ARG A 203 2.36 -18.30 4.59
CA ARG A 203 2.97 -18.39 3.26
C ARG A 203 4.47 -18.69 3.33
N SER A 204 5.21 -18.09 4.26
CA SER A 204 6.65 -18.35 4.41
C SER A 204 7.00 -19.76 4.92
N PHE A 205 6.04 -20.44 5.56
CA PHE A 205 6.13 -21.87 5.91
C PHE A 205 5.57 -22.80 4.82
N GLY A 206 5.19 -22.27 3.65
CA GLY A 206 4.60 -23.05 2.55
C GLY A 206 3.17 -23.52 2.84
N LEU A 207 2.50 -22.97 3.86
CA LEU A 207 1.13 -23.33 4.19
C LEU A 207 0.16 -22.62 3.26
N ARG A 208 -0.82 -23.37 2.75
CA ARG A 208 -1.91 -22.82 1.95
C ARG A 208 -3.03 -22.33 2.86
N VAL A 209 -3.14 -21.01 2.99
CA VAL A 209 -4.19 -20.34 3.76
C VAL A 209 -5.07 -19.53 2.82
N ASN A 210 -6.38 -19.73 2.92
CA ASN A 210 -7.35 -18.98 2.13
C ASN A 210 -7.64 -17.64 2.80
N LEU A 211 -7.44 -16.55 2.07
CA LEU A 211 -7.85 -15.22 2.52
C LEU A 211 -9.37 -15.06 2.32
N PRO A 212 -10.15 -14.81 3.39
CA PRO A 212 -11.59 -14.55 3.27
C PRO A 212 -11.85 -13.25 2.54
N ARG A 213 -12.93 -13.19 1.76
CA ARG A 213 -13.32 -12.00 0.99
C ARG A 213 -13.98 -10.95 1.89
N GLU A 214 -14.48 -11.38 3.04
CA GLU A 214 -15.18 -10.59 4.04
C GLU A 214 -14.21 -9.73 4.87
N ILE A 215 -12.92 -10.08 4.90
CA ILE A 215 -11.91 -9.28 5.61
C ILE A 215 -11.48 -8.12 4.71
N PRO A 216 -11.76 -6.86 5.10
CA PRO A 216 -11.39 -5.71 4.29
C PRO A 216 -9.88 -5.49 4.33
N LEU A 217 -9.37 -4.72 3.37
CA LEU A 217 -7.96 -4.30 3.39
C LEU A 217 -7.66 -3.30 4.52
N PRO A 218 -6.43 -3.28 5.06
CA PRO A 218 -6.01 -2.30 6.05
C PRO A 218 -5.83 -0.91 5.43
N VAL A 219 -6.83 -0.05 5.57
CA VAL A 219 -6.75 1.32 5.04
C VAL A 219 -5.71 2.15 5.80
N ASP A 220 -4.66 2.55 5.08
CA ASP A 220 -3.65 3.50 5.56
C ASP A 220 -3.47 4.68 4.59
N ARG A 221 -2.47 5.53 4.86
CA ARG A 221 -2.22 6.71 4.04
C ARG A 221 -1.87 6.36 2.59
N ARG A 222 -1.12 5.28 2.34
CA ARG A 222 -0.71 4.86 1.00
C ARG A 222 -1.90 4.33 0.22
N VAL A 223 -2.74 3.52 0.87
CA VAL A 223 -4.01 3.07 0.30
C VAL A 223 -4.92 4.26 -0.04
N CYS A 224 -5.07 5.23 0.87
CA CYS A 224 -5.82 6.46 0.61
C CYS A 224 -5.25 7.26 -0.56
N LEU A 225 -3.92 7.36 -0.67
CA LEU A 225 -3.24 8.06 -1.76
C LEU A 225 -3.57 7.42 -3.11
N ILE A 226 -3.47 6.10 -3.23
CA ILE A 226 -3.80 5.37 -4.46
C ILE A 226 -5.30 5.44 -4.76
N SER A 227 -6.15 5.43 -3.74
CA SER A 227 -7.60 5.59 -3.91
C SER A 227 -7.96 6.95 -4.52
N LEU A 228 -7.25 8.02 -4.11
CA LEU A 228 -7.39 9.35 -4.72
C LEU A 228 -6.76 9.40 -6.12
N ALA A 229 -5.59 8.80 -6.31
CA ALA A 229 -4.86 8.86 -7.58
C ALA A 229 -5.63 8.13 -8.69
N SER A 230 -6.09 6.92 -8.40
CA SER A 230 -6.94 6.13 -9.28
C SER A 230 -8.33 6.73 -9.51
N GLY A 231 -8.74 7.73 -8.73
CA GLY A 231 -10.08 8.30 -8.77
C GLY A 231 -11.17 7.36 -8.25
N VAL A 232 -10.83 6.21 -7.66
CA VAL A 232 -11.80 5.32 -6.96
C VAL A 232 -12.51 6.08 -5.84
N VAL A 233 -11.79 6.99 -5.18
CA VAL A 233 -12.36 7.96 -4.24
C VAL A 233 -12.11 9.37 -4.76
N GLU A 234 -13.17 10.17 -4.81
CA GLU A 234 -13.16 11.59 -5.15
C GLU A 234 -13.23 12.44 -3.89
N GLY A 235 -12.81 13.70 -4.01
CA GLY A 235 -12.81 14.67 -2.90
C GLY A 235 -11.49 15.42 -2.74
N GLY A 236 -10.57 15.34 -3.70
CA GLY A 236 -9.38 16.19 -3.74
C GLY A 236 -8.25 15.58 -4.58
N PRO A 237 -7.22 16.36 -4.92
CA PRO A 237 -6.05 15.83 -5.64
C PRO A 237 -5.31 14.78 -4.80
N PRO A 238 -4.59 13.84 -5.44
CA PRO A 238 -3.83 12.77 -4.79
C PRO A 238 -2.54 13.29 -4.15
N THR A 239 -2.68 14.07 -3.08
CA THR A 239 -1.58 14.59 -2.27
C THR A 239 -1.49 13.83 -0.95
N LEU A 240 -0.31 13.82 -0.33
CA LEU A 240 -0.12 13.24 1.00
C LEU A 240 -1.00 13.89 2.08
N GLU A 241 -1.28 15.18 1.92
CA GLU A 241 -2.17 15.91 2.82
C GLU A 241 -3.61 15.41 2.68
N ASN A 242 -4.13 15.30 1.46
CA ASN A 242 -5.47 14.79 1.22
C ASN A 242 -5.62 13.32 1.57
N ALA A 243 -4.60 12.50 1.35
CA ALA A 243 -4.60 11.10 1.79
C ALA A 243 -4.72 10.98 3.32
N ARG A 244 -4.05 11.87 4.09
CA ARG A 244 -4.19 11.94 5.55
C ARG A 244 -5.59 12.40 5.99
N ARG A 245 -6.15 13.41 5.31
CA ARG A 245 -7.52 13.89 5.56
C ARG A 245 -8.57 12.82 5.28
N LEU A 246 -8.44 12.09 4.17
CA LEU A 246 -9.28 10.95 3.81
C LEU A 246 -9.17 9.84 4.86
N LEU A 247 -7.96 9.47 5.26
CA LEU A 247 -7.73 8.47 6.30
C LEU A 247 -8.38 8.85 7.64
N ALA A 248 -8.35 10.14 8.00
CA ALA A 248 -8.91 10.63 9.26
C ALA A 248 -10.45 10.73 9.25
N SER A 249 -11.05 11.03 8.09
CA SER A 249 -12.47 11.36 7.99
C SER A 249 -13.35 10.24 7.43
N ALA A 250 -12.84 9.44 6.49
CA ALA A 250 -13.63 8.43 5.79
C ALA A 250 -12.84 7.14 5.44
N PRO A 251 -12.11 6.52 6.39
CA PRO A 251 -11.36 5.29 6.10
C PRO A 251 -12.27 4.11 5.73
N ARG A 252 -13.49 4.03 6.30
CA ARG A 252 -14.47 3.00 5.96
C ARG A 252 -14.92 3.10 4.50
N LEU A 253 -15.04 4.31 3.96
CA LEU A 253 -15.42 4.55 2.56
C LEU A 253 -14.38 3.93 1.62
N VAL A 254 -13.09 4.08 1.92
CA VAL A 254 -11.99 3.48 1.14
C VAL A 254 -12.06 1.95 1.21
N ALA A 255 -12.24 1.38 2.41
CA ALA A 255 -12.34 -0.06 2.59
C ALA A 255 -13.51 -0.66 1.79
N VAL A 256 -14.68 -0.02 1.84
CA VAL A 256 -15.87 -0.45 1.09
C VAL A 256 -15.63 -0.35 -0.41
N ALA A 257 -15.08 0.77 -0.91
CA ALA A 257 -14.84 0.94 -2.35
C ALA A 257 -13.96 -0.17 -2.94
N TRP A 258 -12.90 -0.57 -2.24
CA TRP A 258 -12.03 -1.65 -2.70
C TRP A 258 -12.63 -3.04 -2.48
N SER A 259 -13.44 -3.23 -1.44
CA SER A 259 -14.19 -4.49 -1.25
C SER A 259 -15.19 -4.68 -2.38
N ASP A 260 -15.90 -3.61 -2.77
CA ASP A 260 -16.82 -3.60 -3.90
C ASP A 260 -16.11 -3.88 -5.24
N ALA A 261 -14.89 -3.32 -5.44
CA ALA A 261 -14.09 -3.62 -6.64
C ALA A 261 -13.64 -5.09 -6.68
N CYS A 262 -13.35 -5.68 -5.53
CA CYS A 262 -12.87 -7.05 -5.40
C CYS A 262 -13.98 -8.11 -5.55
N ALA A 263 -15.23 -7.76 -5.18
CA ALA A 263 -16.33 -8.72 -5.08
C ALA A 263 -16.63 -9.48 -6.40
N PRO A 264 -16.73 -8.82 -7.57
CA PRO A 264 -17.10 -9.50 -8.82
C PRO A 264 -16.09 -10.55 -9.27
N SER A 265 -14.79 -10.30 -9.06
CA SER A 265 -13.72 -11.20 -9.46
C SER A 265 -13.37 -12.24 -8.38
N GLY A 266 -13.94 -12.11 -7.18
CA GLY A 266 -13.65 -12.98 -6.04
C GLY A 266 -12.25 -12.80 -5.46
N VAL A 267 -11.51 -11.75 -5.84
CA VAL A 267 -10.19 -11.44 -5.28
C VAL A 267 -10.37 -11.04 -3.81
N PRO A 268 -9.64 -11.62 -2.85
CA PRO A 268 -9.70 -11.16 -1.46
C PRO A 268 -9.10 -9.74 -1.33
N PRO A 269 -9.74 -8.79 -0.61
CA PRO A 269 -9.20 -7.43 -0.45
C PRO A 269 -7.77 -7.39 0.10
N LEU A 270 -7.42 -8.33 0.98
CA LEU A 270 -6.06 -8.44 1.53
C LEU A 270 -4.98 -8.78 0.48
N LYS A 271 -5.33 -9.46 -0.62
CA LYS A 271 -4.40 -9.67 -1.75
C LYS A 271 -4.09 -8.35 -2.46
N LEU A 272 -5.12 -7.54 -2.68
CA LEU A 272 -4.99 -6.24 -3.35
C LEU A 272 -4.14 -5.26 -2.52
N ASP A 273 -4.21 -5.33 -1.19
CA ASP A 273 -3.48 -4.45 -0.28
C ASP A 273 -1.97 -4.38 -0.57
N ALA A 274 -1.32 -5.50 -0.88
CA ALA A 274 0.12 -5.53 -1.18
C ALA A 274 0.47 -4.60 -2.36
N LEU A 275 -0.28 -4.71 -3.47
CA LEU A 275 -0.09 -3.87 -4.65
C LEU A 275 -0.37 -2.39 -4.34
N LEU A 276 -1.49 -2.09 -3.68
CA LEU A 276 -1.84 -0.70 -3.33
C LEU A 276 -0.79 -0.06 -2.42
N TRP A 277 -0.27 -0.82 -1.45
CA TRP A 277 0.73 -0.36 -0.50
C TRP A 277 2.09 -0.10 -1.17
N LEU A 278 2.51 -0.97 -2.09
CA LEU A 278 3.72 -0.79 -2.88
C LEU A 278 3.62 0.45 -3.77
N LEU A 279 2.56 0.54 -4.59
CA LEU A 279 2.36 1.68 -5.49
C LEU A 279 2.23 2.99 -4.73
N GLY A 280 1.55 2.99 -3.57
CA GLY A 280 1.49 4.17 -2.71
C GLY A 280 2.86 4.60 -2.20
N GLY A 281 3.75 3.65 -1.88
CA GLY A 281 5.14 3.94 -1.51
C GLY A 281 5.95 4.56 -2.65
N LEU A 282 5.78 4.03 -3.87
CA LEU A 282 6.43 4.56 -5.08
C LEU A 282 5.89 5.95 -5.44
N TYR A 283 4.59 6.19 -5.25
CA TYR A 283 3.98 7.50 -5.46
C TYR A 283 4.51 8.53 -4.44
N GLU A 284 4.66 8.14 -3.17
CA GLU A 284 5.27 8.99 -2.14
C GLU A 284 6.72 9.37 -2.48
N GLU A 285 7.47 8.44 -3.07
CA GLU A 285 8.87 8.64 -3.44
C GLU A 285 9.04 9.45 -4.72
N GLY A 286 8.25 9.15 -5.75
CA GLY A 286 8.31 9.83 -7.04
C GLY A 286 7.62 11.19 -7.06
N GLY A 287 6.69 11.45 -6.14
CA GLY A 287 5.95 12.71 -6.02
C GLY A 287 4.91 12.99 -7.13
N ALA A 288 4.91 12.20 -8.20
CA ALA A 288 4.01 12.35 -9.34
C ALA A 288 3.67 10.98 -9.98
N PRO A 289 2.50 10.86 -10.66
CA PRO A 289 2.06 9.63 -11.32
C PRO A 289 3.06 9.01 -12.30
N SER A 290 3.67 9.83 -13.17
CA SER A 290 4.61 9.36 -14.20
C SER A 290 5.86 8.75 -13.56
N ARG A 291 6.44 9.43 -12.58
CA ARG A 291 7.62 8.93 -11.87
C ARG A 291 7.31 7.67 -11.06
N ALA A 292 6.12 7.59 -10.45
CA ALA A 292 5.67 6.39 -9.77
C ALA A 292 5.54 5.20 -10.72
N ALA A 293 5.07 5.43 -11.96
CA ALA A 293 4.96 4.40 -12.98
C ALA A 293 6.34 3.91 -13.47
N GLU A 294 7.31 4.81 -13.63
CA GLU A 294 8.70 4.43 -13.95
C GLU A 294 9.31 3.54 -12.85
N LEU A 295 9.10 3.91 -11.58
CA LEU A 295 9.56 3.10 -10.45
C LEU A 295 8.83 1.75 -10.40
N ALA A 296 7.53 1.71 -10.71
CA ALA A 296 6.74 0.49 -10.75
C ALA A 296 7.23 -0.45 -11.86
N ALA A 297 7.63 0.07 -13.02
CA ALA A 297 8.24 -0.72 -14.09
C ALA A 297 9.60 -1.31 -13.66
N GLY A 298 10.36 -0.63 -12.80
CA GLY A 298 11.58 -1.19 -12.20
C GLY A 298 11.30 -2.30 -11.18
N LEU A 299 10.19 -2.20 -10.45
CA LEU A 299 9.77 -3.21 -9.48
C LEU A 299 9.15 -4.45 -10.14
N PHE A 300 8.44 -4.24 -11.25
CA PHE A 300 7.75 -5.25 -12.04
C PHE A 300 8.24 -5.19 -13.50
N PRO A 301 9.43 -5.74 -13.80
CA PRO A 301 10.10 -5.53 -15.09
C PRO A 301 9.42 -6.23 -16.28
N SER A 302 8.51 -7.18 -16.02
CA SER A 302 7.88 -8.00 -17.05
C SER A 302 6.36 -8.06 -16.87
N LEU A 303 5.73 -6.89 -16.72
CA LEU A 303 4.27 -6.79 -16.64
C LEU A 303 3.61 -7.11 -17.99
N PRO A 304 2.66 -8.07 -18.02
CA PRO A 304 1.77 -8.21 -19.16
C PRO A 304 0.96 -6.92 -19.42
N PRO A 305 0.46 -6.69 -20.65
CA PRO A 305 -0.19 -5.44 -21.02
C PRO A 305 -1.37 -5.05 -20.11
N ARG A 306 -2.24 -5.98 -19.70
CA ARG A 306 -3.38 -5.65 -18.83
C ARG A 306 -2.91 -5.32 -17.42
N ALA A 307 -1.91 -6.02 -16.90
CA ALA A 307 -1.31 -5.71 -15.61
C ALA A 307 -0.66 -4.31 -15.61
N ALA A 308 0.05 -3.95 -16.68
CA ALA A 308 0.63 -2.63 -16.86
C ALA A 308 -0.45 -1.53 -16.91
N SER A 309 -1.53 -1.74 -17.68
CA SER A 309 -2.66 -0.80 -17.72
C SER A 309 -3.36 -0.68 -16.37
N PHE A 310 -3.45 -1.76 -15.57
CA PHE A 310 -4.00 -1.69 -14.22
C PHE A 310 -3.11 -0.85 -13.28
N VAL A 311 -1.79 -1.03 -13.32
CA VAL A 311 -0.85 -0.18 -12.55
C VAL A 311 -1.00 1.28 -12.96
N ARG A 312 -1.07 1.58 -14.25
CA ARG A 312 -1.30 2.94 -14.76
C ARG A 312 -2.63 3.52 -14.26
N PHE A 313 -3.71 2.73 -14.33
CA PHE A 313 -5.01 3.09 -13.79
C PHE A 313 -4.93 3.44 -12.29
N LEU A 314 -4.24 2.62 -11.49
CA LEU A 314 -4.08 2.83 -10.04
C LEU A 314 -3.31 4.12 -9.73
N LEU A 315 -2.36 4.48 -10.58
CA LEU A 315 -1.56 5.71 -10.46
C LEU A 315 -2.26 6.95 -11.02
N GLY A 316 -3.48 6.83 -11.56
CA GLY A 316 -4.22 7.95 -12.15
C GLY A 316 -3.75 8.35 -13.54
N LEU A 317 -3.03 7.46 -14.22
CA LEU A 317 -2.61 7.64 -15.61
C LEU A 317 -3.65 7.04 -16.56
N SER A 318 -3.71 7.58 -17.77
CA SER A 318 -4.46 6.92 -18.85
C SER A 318 -3.90 5.51 -19.07
N PRO A 319 -4.77 4.48 -19.12
CA PRO A 319 -4.39 3.08 -19.30
C PRO A 319 -3.44 2.83 -20.47
#